data_AF-A0A953JJ42-F1
#
_entry.id   AF-A0A953JJ42-F1
#
_cell.length_a   1.000
_cell.length_b   1.000
_cell.length_c   1.000
_cell.angle_alpha   90.00
_cell.angle_beta   90.00
_cell.angle_gamma   90.00
#
_symmetry.space_group_name_H-M   'P 1'
#
loop_
_entity.id
_entity.type
_entity.pdbx_description
1 polymer ?
#
loop_
_entity_poly.entity_id
_entity_poly.type
_entity_poly.pdbx_seq_one_letter_code
_entity_poly.pdbx_strand_id
1 'polypeptide(L)'
;MLLYGDAVRAECPRRKLAAIADACARVAGMPAGVGRHAALVAGFIEAGELAQGIADAEFRGSGQDRPSPGQDAAMALLLRLAVAVRLSWESGFARLAPVPGDCLRKLAAQALPDRIASRQAEGFAFYALYPEAYLAAALGSALGGGIQVIGIRSIGAPLGAMVAAAIGAPPPVTVRPVGHPFRRELAVSEELATSLLAGPASFAVVDEGPGLSGSSFGAVADWLEGRGVPPDRIAFFPGHGGAPGPQASERHCRRWAGAARHLVPFGDLLLRARRPEHRIESWMAGLLGAQEAPMEEVSGGHWRRHRYAREADWPPVHAQQERRKFLLRAEGESWLLKFTGLGREGERKAERAQALAAAGFAPPVAGWRHGFLVERWFEEAHPLPQCAVEPGRLTEHIGCYLGFRARSFPAAPERGASLLRLWEMARHNTEEALGPDLARRFDRWAPAELARLAVRLNPVETDNRLHAWEWLVLPDGRILKCDATDHHAAHDLVGCQDIAWDVAGAVVELDLPDAASARLRALVERGSGRTIDPRLLALLMPCYLAFQLGYYSMAAEAAAEAGEAVRLRRMAGQYVGRLRHLLLSGDGRPCAVRPGSLSESGCEGR
;
A
#
# COMPACT_ATOMS: atom_id res chain seq x y z
N MET A 1 -14.33 15.19 -2.35
CA MET A 1 -13.44 14.48 -3.31
C MET A 1 -13.60 12.96 -3.16
N LEU A 2 -13.77 12.24 -4.27
CA LEU A 2 -13.75 10.78 -4.33
C LEU A 2 -12.35 10.31 -4.73
N LEU A 3 -11.67 9.57 -3.84
CA LEU A 3 -10.29 9.11 -4.08
C LEU A 3 -10.02 7.67 -3.67
N TYR A 4 -10.68 7.13 -2.64
CA TYR A 4 -10.32 5.82 -2.09
C TYR A 4 -11.05 4.67 -2.78
N GLY A 5 -10.40 3.52 -2.87
CA GLY A 5 -11.00 2.28 -3.34
C GLY A 5 -10.41 1.05 -2.64
N ASP A 6 -11.28 0.14 -2.19
CA ASP A 6 -10.87 -1.14 -1.60
C ASP A 6 -10.93 -2.24 -2.67
N ALA A 7 -9.78 -2.66 -3.20
CA ALA A 7 -9.73 -3.81 -4.09
C ALA A 7 -10.00 -5.11 -3.33
N VAL A 8 -11.11 -5.78 -3.65
CA VAL A 8 -11.49 -7.08 -3.08
C VAL A 8 -11.20 -8.17 -4.10
N ARG A 9 -10.35 -9.13 -3.73
CA ARG A 9 -10.04 -10.32 -4.53
C ARG A 9 -10.93 -11.47 -4.09
N ALA A 10 -11.50 -12.18 -5.06
CA ALA A 10 -12.24 -13.40 -4.77
C ALA A 10 -11.32 -14.61 -5.00
N GLU A 11 -11.05 -15.35 -3.94
CA GLU A 11 -10.09 -16.45 -3.95
C GLU A 11 -10.76 -17.79 -3.63
N CYS A 12 -10.18 -18.90 -4.09
CA CYS A 12 -10.58 -20.25 -3.70
C CYS A 12 -9.78 -20.68 -2.46
N PRO A 13 -10.44 -20.93 -1.30
CA PRO A 13 -9.74 -21.32 -0.07
C PRO A 13 -8.86 -22.55 -0.21
N ARG A 14 -9.30 -23.55 -0.98
CA ARG A 14 -8.55 -24.79 -1.20
C ARG A 14 -7.25 -24.56 -1.96
N ARG A 15 -7.29 -23.68 -2.98
CA ARG A 15 -6.07 -23.28 -3.71
C ARG A 15 -5.12 -22.48 -2.83
N LYS A 16 -5.65 -21.56 -2.02
CA LYS A 16 -4.84 -20.77 -1.07
C LYS A 16 -4.19 -21.68 -0.01
N LEU A 17 -4.92 -22.66 0.52
CA LEU A 17 -4.38 -23.66 1.44
C LEU A 17 -3.26 -24.50 0.83
N ALA A 18 -3.41 -24.95 -0.42
CA ALA A 18 -2.35 -25.66 -1.15
C ALA A 18 -1.10 -24.79 -1.29
N ALA A 19 -1.26 -23.52 -1.68
CA ALA A 19 -0.15 -22.58 -1.79
C ALA A 19 0.56 -22.33 -0.43
N ILE A 20 -0.18 -22.30 0.68
CA ILE A 20 0.39 -22.22 2.03
C ILE A 20 1.19 -23.49 2.37
N ALA A 21 0.69 -24.67 2.01
CA ALA A 21 1.41 -25.93 2.20
C ALA A 21 2.73 -25.96 1.41
N ASP A 22 2.70 -25.55 0.14
CA ASP A 22 3.89 -25.45 -0.71
C ASP A 22 4.90 -24.43 -0.15
N ALA A 23 4.41 -23.29 0.33
CA ALA A 23 5.25 -22.29 0.98
C ALA A 23 5.94 -22.85 2.24
N CYS A 24 5.21 -23.60 3.08
CA CYS A 24 5.79 -24.25 4.26
C CYS A 24 6.87 -25.28 3.89
N ALA A 25 6.62 -26.08 2.85
CA ALA A 25 7.60 -27.06 2.36
C ALA A 25 8.86 -26.36 1.82
N ARG A 26 8.70 -25.26 1.07
CA ARG A 26 9.82 -24.45 0.59
C ARG A 26 10.64 -23.87 1.75
N VAL A 27 9.98 -23.29 2.75
CA VAL A 27 10.64 -22.72 3.94
C VAL A 27 11.48 -23.76 4.68
N ALA A 28 11.01 -25.01 4.76
CA ALA A 28 11.75 -26.10 5.39
C ALA A 28 13.07 -26.44 4.67
N GLY A 29 13.14 -26.24 3.35
CA GLY A 29 14.34 -26.45 2.54
C GLY A 29 15.31 -25.26 2.48
N MET A 30 14.92 -24.10 3.03
CA MET A 30 15.77 -22.89 2.98
C MET A 30 16.86 -22.91 4.06
N PRO A 31 18.04 -22.33 3.79
CA PRO A 31 19.07 -22.15 4.80
C PRO A 31 18.61 -21.21 5.92
N ALA A 32 19.24 -21.31 7.09
CA ALA A 32 18.98 -20.41 8.20
C ALA A 32 19.31 -18.95 7.85
N GLY A 33 18.54 -18.00 8.41
CA GLY A 33 18.72 -16.57 8.18
C GLY A 33 17.42 -15.83 7.90
N VAL A 34 17.55 -14.51 7.73
CA VAL A 34 16.41 -13.59 7.56
C VAL A 34 15.58 -13.90 6.31
N GLY A 35 16.18 -14.45 5.25
CA GLY A 35 15.44 -14.84 4.05
C GLY A 35 14.42 -15.96 4.31
N ARG A 36 14.82 -17.00 5.07
CA ARG A 36 13.90 -18.06 5.50
C ARG A 36 12.83 -17.55 6.46
N HIS A 37 13.21 -16.65 7.36
CA HIS A 37 12.26 -15.99 8.26
C HIS A 37 11.20 -15.18 7.48
N ALA A 38 11.62 -14.37 6.51
CA ALA A 38 10.72 -13.60 5.66
C ALA A 38 9.73 -14.48 4.89
N ALA A 39 10.20 -15.61 4.34
CA ALA A 39 9.35 -16.59 3.65
C ALA A 39 8.36 -17.29 4.61
N LEU A 40 8.76 -17.55 5.85
CA LEU A 40 7.87 -18.07 6.90
C LEU A 40 6.78 -17.04 7.25
N VAL A 41 7.16 -15.77 7.42
CA VAL A 41 6.22 -14.67 7.66
C VAL A 41 5.26 -14.48 6.49
N ALA A 42 5.73 -14.65 5.25
CA ALA A 42 4.87 -14.65 4.06
C ALA A 42 3.77 -15.73 4.16
N GLY A 43 4.16 -16.98 4.45
CA GLY A 43 3.20 -18.08 4.63
C GLY A 43 2.24 -17.85 5.81
N PHE A 44 2.73 -17.24 6.89
CA PHE A 44 1.92 -16.84 8.03
C PHE A 44 0.87 -15.78 7.68
N ILE A 45 1.24 -14.75 6.93
CA ILE A 45 0.31 -13.70 6.46
C ILE A 45 -0.76 -14.32 5.55
N GLU A 46 -0.37 -15.17 4.59
CA GLU A 46 -1.32 -15.86 3.70
C GLU A 46 -2.29 -16.77 4.48
N ALA A 47 -1.82 -17.45 5.53
CA ALA A 47 -2.67 -18.23 6.43
C ALA A 47 -3.64 -17.33 7.23
N GLY A 48 -3.20 -16.14 7.63
CA GLY A 48 -4.05 -15.13 8.27
C GLY A 48 -5.15 -14.63 7.35
N GLU A 49 -4.83 -14.31 6.09
CA GLU A 49 -5.82 -13.95 5.07
C GLU A 49 -6.81 -15.09 4.81
N LEU A 50 -6.35 -16.35 4.76
CA LEU A 50 -7.22 -17.52 4.60
C LEU A 50 -8.19 -17.67 5.79
N ALA A 51 -7.67 -17.63 7.01
CA ALA A 51 -8.49 -17.75 8.23
C ALA A 51 -9.56 -16.65 8.30
N GLN A 52 -9.16 -15.40 8.05
CA GLN A 52 -10.10 -14.28 7.98
C GLN A 52 -11.13 -14.44 6.86
N GLY A 53 -10.69 -14.86 5.66
CA GLY A 53 -11.59 -15.03 4.53
C GLY A 53 -12.68 -16.07 4.80
N ILE A 54 -12.32 -17.18 5.45
CA ILE A 54 -13.28 -18.22 5.90
C ILE A 54 -14.28 -17.61 6.89
N ALA A 55 -13.78 -16.94 7.94
CA ALA A 55 -14.63 -16.29 8.94
C ALA A 55 -15.55 -15.21 8.32
N ASP A 56 -15.07 -14.44 7.34
CA ASP A 56 -15.85 -13.41 6.64
C ASP A 56 -16.93 -14.02 5.74
N ALA A 57 -16.65 -15.15 5.09
CA ALA A 57 -17.66 -15.87 4.31
C ALA A 57 -18.78 -16.42 5.20
N GLU A 58 -18.43 -17.03 6.34
CA GLU A 58 -19.40 -17.54 7.29
C GLU A 58 -20.21 -16.43 7.97
N PHE A 59 -19.55 -15.34 8.37
CA PHE A 59 -20.23 -14.16 8.93
C PHE A 59 -21.28 -13.59 7.96
N ARG A 60 -20.97 -13.51 6.66
CA ARG A 60 -21.94 -13.04 5.64
C ARG A 60 -23.18 -13.93 5.55
N GLY A 61 -23.02 -15.25 5.70
CA GLY A 61 -24.15 -16.18 5.66
C GLY A 61 -25.02 -16.13 6.92
N SER A 62 -24.47 -15.63 8.02
CA SER A 62 -25.03 -15.84 9.35
C SER A 62 -25.39 -14.57 10.12
N GLY A 63 -24.86 -13.41 9.68
CA GLY A 63 -25.06 -12.10 10.30
C GLY A 63 -24.28 -11.86 11.60
N GLN A 64 -23.57 -12.87 12.12
CA GLN A 64 -22.86 -12.80 13.41
C GLN A 64 -21.63 -13.71 13.45
N ASP A 65 -20.69 -13.40 14.33
CA ASP A 65 -19.59 -14.28 14.72
C ASP A 65 -20.13 -15.46 15.54
N ARG A 66 -19.71 -16.68 15.20
CA ARG A 66 -20.16 -17.93 15.85
C ARG A 66 -19.07 -18.99 15.79
N PRO A 67 -19.12 -20.04 16.63
CA PRO A 67 -18.15 -21.14 16.57
C PRO A 67 -18.23 -21.85 15.22
N SER A 68 -17.09 -22.27 14.70
CA SER A 68 -17.00 -22.96 13.41
C SER A 68 -15.79 -23.89 13.37
N PRO A 69 -15.97 -25.19 13.05
CA PRO A 69 -14.86 -26.12 12.86
C PRO A 69 -13.85 -25.66 11.79
N GLY A 70 -14.33 -24.95 10.76
CA GLY A 70 -13.50 -24.37 9.71
C GLY A 70 -12.59 -23.26 10.25
N GLN A 71 -13.17 -22.35 11.03
CA GLN A 71 -12.42 -21.27 11.69
C GLN A 71 -11.44 -21.82 12.73
N ASP A 72 -11.86 -22.79 13.55
CA ASP A 72 -11.02 -23.40 14.58
C ASP A 72 -9.80 -24.10 13.96
N ALA A 73 -9.99 -24.86 12.88
CA ALA A 73 -8.90 -25.50 12.16
C ALA A 73 -7.95 -24.48 11.51
N ALA A 74 -8.49 -23.38 10.98
CA ALA A 74 -7.69 -22.31 10.38
C ALA A 74 -6.88 -21.54 11.43
N MET A 75 -7.48 -21.20 12.57
CA MET A 75 -6.80 -20.53 13.68
C MET A 75 -5.77 -21.45 14.35
N ALA A 76 -6.02 -22.76 14.42
CA ALA A 76 -5.02 -23.73 14.88
C ALA A 76 -3.79 -23.80 13.96
N LEU A 77 -3.99 -23.80 12.64
CA LEU A 77 -2.90 -23.70 11.67
C LEU A 77 -2.13 -22.38 11.84
N LEU A 78 -2.86 -21.26 11.95
CA LEU A 78 -2.29 -19.93 12.08
C LEU A 78 -1.46 -19.79 13.37
N LEU A 79 -1.95 -20.30 14.50
CA LEU A 79 -1.21 -20.33 15.77
C LEU A 79 0.07 -21.16 15.65
N ARG A 80 0.04 -22.31 14.96
CA ARG A 80 1.26 -23.12 14.74
C ARG A 80 2.29 -22.39 13.90
N LEU A 81 1.86 -21.66 12.88
CA LEU A 81 2.76 -20.80 12.10
C LEU A 81 3.29 -19.63 12.94
N ALA A 82 2.46 -19.01 13.80
CA ALA A 82 2.91 -17.98 14.74
C ALA A 82 3.99 -18.50 15.70
N VAL A 83 3.84 -19.71 16.23
CA VAL A 83 4.87 -20.38 17.04
C VAL A 83 6.15 -20.61 16.25
N ALA A 84 6.06 -20.98 14.97
CA ALA A 84 7.23 -21.11 14.10
C ALA A 84 7.93 -19.76 13.87
N VAL A 85 7.17 -18.69 13.62
CA VAL A 85 7.68 -17.30 13.48
C VAL A 85 8.39 -16.88 14.76
N ARG A 86 7.76 -17.08 15.92
CA ARG A 86 8.35 -16.84 17.24
C ARG A 86 9.67 -17.58 17.42
N LEU A 87 9.69 -18.89 17.18
CA LEU A 87 10.89 -19.71 17.36
C LEU A 87 12.03 -19.23 16.45
N SER A 88 11.71 -18.88 15.21
CA SER A 88 12.65 -18.30 14.26
C SER A 88 13.19 -16.97 14.78
N TRP A 89 12.32 -16.04 15.19
CA TRP A 89 12.69 -14.73 15.71
C TRP A 89 13.56 -14.83 16.98
N GLU A 90 13.10 -15.55 18.01
CA GLU A 90 13.81 -15.70 19.30
C GLU A 90 15.15 -16.44 19.17
N SER A 91 15.37 -17.19 18.08
CA SER A 91 16.65 -17.86 17.83
C SER A 91 17.61 -17.08 16.93
N GLY A 92 17.30 -15.83 16.59
CA GLY A 92 18.11 -15.08 15.61
C GLY A 92 18.08 -15.74 14.22
N PHE A 93 16.91 -16.27 13.84
CA PHE A 93 16.63 -16.97 12.59
C PHE A 93 17.28 -18.36 12.42
N ALA A 94 17.98 -18.86 13.44
CA ALA A 94 18.69 -20.14 13.40
C ALA A 94 17.75 -21.36 13.39
N ARG A 95 16.69 -21.33 14.20
CA ARG A 95 15.75 -22.46 14.38
C ARG A 95 14.49 -22.27 13.53
N LEU A 96 13.87 -23.40 13.19
CA LEU A 96 12.58 -23.48 12.49
C LEU A 96 11.76 -24.60 13.14
N ALA A 97 10.47 -24.34 13.35
CA ALA A 97 9.56 -25.39 13.83
C ALA A 97 9.22 -26.36 12.69
N PRO A 98 8.88 -27.63 12.97
CA PRO A 98 8.42 -28.56 11.95
C PRO A 98 7.22 -28.02 11.17
N VAL A 99 7.11 -28.40 9.89
CA VAL A 99 5.96 -28.08 9.05
C VAL A 99 4.67 -28.55 9.74
N PRO A 100 3.62 -27.71 9.85
CA PRO A 100 2.39 -28.06 10.56
C PRO A 100 1.46 -28.96 9.72
N GLY A 101 1.97 -30.10 9.26
CA GLY A 101 1.28 -31.02 8.34
C GLY A 101 -0.08 -31.51 8.87
N ASP A 102 -0.18 -31.76 10.17
CA ASP A 102 -1.44 -32.17 10.80
C ASP A 102 -2.50 -31.06 10.76
N CYS A 103 -2.11 -29.81 11.00
CA CYS A 103 -3.03 -28.67 10.92
C CYS A 103 -3.48 -28.43 9.47
N LEU A 104 -2.58 -28.54 8.50
CA LEU A 104 -2.90 -28.46 7.08
C LEU A 104 -3.93 -29.52 6.67
N ARG A 105 -3.71 -30.78 7.07
CA ARG A 105 -4.65 -31.89 6.82
C ARG A 105 -6.00 -31.67 7.49
N LYS A 106 -6.01 -31.25 8.76
CA LYS A 106 -7.24 -30.96 9.51
C LYS A 106 -8.08 -29.86 8.85
N LEU A 107 -7.45 -28.78 8.39
CA LEU A 107 -8.14 -27.71 7.68
C LEU A 107 -8.63 -28.15 6.30
N ALA A 108 -7.84 -28.93 5.55
CA ALA A 108 -8.23 -29.46 4.26
C ALA A 108 -9.47 -30.38 4.33
N ALA A 109 -9.62 -31.09 5.45
CA ALA A 109 -10.75 -31.97 5.73
C ALA A 109 -12.05 -31.22 6.12
N GLN A 110 -11.99 -29.90 6.38
CA GLN A 110 -13.18 -29.12 6.70
C GLN A 110 -14.02 -28.81 5.45
N ALA A 111 -15.31 -28.58 5.69
CA ALA A 111 -16.22 -27.99 4.71
C ALA A 111 -15.92 -26.48 4.57
N LEU A 112 -15.00 -26.15 3.66
CA LEU A 112 -14.63 -24.76 3.38
C LEU A 112 -15.60 -24.12 2.38
N PRO A 113 -15.84 -22.80 2.46
CA PRO A 113 -16.61 -22.08 1.45
C PRO A 113 -15.95 -22.16 0.07
N ASP A 114 -16.75 -22.12 -1.00
CA ASP A 114 -16.23 -22.19 -2.38
C ASP A 114 -15.36 -20.98 -2.72
N ARG A 115 -15.72 -19.81 -2.18
CA ARG A 115 -15.04 -18.53 -2.42
C ARG A 115 -14.94 -17.72 -1.13
N ILE A 116 -13.79 -17.10 -0.95
CA ILE A 116 -13.54 -16.09 0.09
C ILE A 116 -13.22 -14.75 -0.56
N ALA A 117 -13.56 -13.68 0.15
CA ALA A 117 -13.12 -12.33 -0.21
C ALA A 117 -11.85 -12.02 0.58
N SER A 118 -10.76 -11.71 -0.11
CA SER A 118 -9.51 -11.24 0.48
C SER A 118 -9.28 -9.78 0.13
N ARG A 119 -8.86 -9.01 1.12
CA ARG A 119 -8.37 -7.64 0.95
C ARG A 119 -6.89 -7.63 1.26
N GLN A 120 -6.18 -6.70 0.65
CA GLN A 120 -4.78 -6.51 0.96
C GLN A 120 -4.62 -6.14 2.44
N ALA A 121 -3.73 -6.86 3.12
CA ALA A 121 -3.36 -6.57 4.51
C ALA A 121 -2.50 -5.29 4.56
N GLU A 122 -3.14 -4.13 4.65
CA GLU A 122 -2.51 -2.81 4.51
C GLU A 122 -1.36 -2.58 5.48
N GLY A 123 -1.51 -2.92 6.76
CA GLY A 123 -0.43 -2.80 7.75
C GLY A 123 0.85 -3.52 7.34
N PHE A 124 0.72 -4.71 6.75
CA PHE A 124 1.86 -5.48 6.24
C PHE A 124 2.37 -4.94 4.90
N ALA A 125 1.50 -4.41 4.04
CA ALA A 125 1.83 -3.97 2.70
C ALA A 125 2.43 -2.55 2.62
N PHE A 126 2.04 -1.66 3.53
CA PHE A 126 2.30 -0.21 3.43
C PHE A 126 2.89 0.40 4.70
N TYR A 127 2.40 0.01 5.89
CA TYR A 127 2.69 0.73 7.13
C TYR A 127 3.91 0.22 7.90
N ALA A 128 4.65 -0.76 7.35
CA ALA A 128 5.76 -1.42 8.00
C ALA A 128 5.37 -1.97 9.39
N LEU A 129 4.17 -2.55 9.50
CA LEU A 129 3.74 -3.25 10.69
C LEU A 129 4.24 -4.70 10.63
N TYR A 130 5.01 -5.12 11.63
CA TYR A 130 5.64 -6.43 11.68
C TYR A 130 4.91 -7.33 12.67
N PRO A 131 4.52 -8.58 12.32
CA PRO A 131 4.02 -9.56 13.29
C PRO A 131 4.92 -9.72 14.53
N GLU A 132 6.23 -9.55 14.34
CA GLU A 132 7.28 -9.58 15.36
C GLU A 132 7.12 -8.45 16.39
N ALA A 133 6.55 -7.31 16.02
CA ALA A 133 6.24 -6.21 16.95
C ALA A 133 5.23 -6.66 18.01
N TYR A 134 4.21 -7.42 17.60
CA TYR A 134 3.17 -7.93 18.48
C TYR A 134 3.68 -9.08 19.35
N LEU A 135 4.57 -9.91 18.82
CA LEU A 135 5.32 -10.88 19.61
C LEU A 135 6.12 -10.18 20.72
N ALA A 136 6.92 -9.17 20.37
CA ALA A 136 7.74 -8.45 21.33
C ALA A 136 6.90 -7.70 22.38
N ALA A 137 5.81 -7.05 21.95
CA ALA A 137 4.87 -6.39 22.85
C ALA A 137 4.23 -7.38 23.85
N ALA A 138 3.84 -8.56 23.37
CA ALA A 138 3.21 -9.58 24.20
C ALA A 138 4.22 -10.19 25.19
N LEU A 139 5.46 -10.46 24.79
CA LEU A 139 6.51 -10.90 25.71
C LEU A 139 6.82 -9.85 26.80
N GLY A 140 6.72 -8.56 26.47
CA GLY A 140 6.91 -7.44 27.42
C GLY A 140 5.69 -7.10 28.27
N SER A 141 4.53 -7.72 28.03
CA SER A 141 3.26 -7.35 28.67
C SER A 141 3.05 -7.94 30.07
N ALA A 142 3.88 -8.91 30.48
CA ALA A 142 3.70 -9.72 31.68
C ALA A 142 2.38 -10.52 31.75
N LEU A 143 1.65 -10.59 30.64
CA LEU A 143 0.45 -11.39 30.48
C LEU A 143 0.79 -12.89 30.34
N GLY A 144 -0.09 -13.77 30.84
CA GLY A 144 0.08 -15.23 30.79
C GLY A 144 -0.94 -15.96 29.92
N GLY A 145 -0.81 -17.29 29.82
CA GLY A 145 -1.62 -18.13 28.93
C GLY A 145 -3.10 -18.30 29.32
N GLY A 146 -3.52 -17.82 30.48
CA GLY A 146 -4.93 -17.81 30.92
C GLY A 146 -5.78 -16.69 30.30
N ILE A 147 -5.25 -15.95 29.33
CA ILE A 147 -5.91 -14.81 28.69
C ILE A 147 -6.55 -15.23 27.38
N GLN A 148 -7.76 -14.74 27.15
CA GLN A 148 -8.44 -14.89 25.86
C GLN A 148 -7.98 -13.81 24.90
N VAL A 149 -7.38 -14.21 23.78
CA VAL A 149 -6.99 -13.28 22.72
C VAL A 149 -8.14 -13.11 21.73
N ILE A 150 -8.46 -11.86 21.41
CA ILE A 150 -9.46 -11.46 20.43
C ILE A 150 -8.77 -10.66 19.32
N GLY A 151 -8.72 -11.22 18.12
CA GLY A 151 -8.24 -10.53 16.92
C GLY A 151 -9.38 -9.84 16.17
N ILE A 152 -9.25 -8.55 15.89
CA ILE A 152 -10.21 -7.82 15.05
C ILE A 152 -9.92 -8.13 13.57
N ARG A 153 -10.93 -8.56 12.80
CA ARG A 153 -10.77 -8.99 11.41
C ARG A 153 -10.43 -7.81 10.48
N SER A 154 -9.15 -7.75 10.13
CA SER A 154 -8.48 -7.00 9.05
C SER A 154 -7.08 -7.61 8.88
N ILE A 155 -6.20 -7.33 9.84
CA ILE A 155 -4.92 -7.98 10.12
C ILE A 155 -4.83 -8.42 11.58
N GLY A 156 -5.82 -8.11 12.42
CA GLY A 156 -5.86 -8.54 13.83
C GLY A 156 -5.95 -10.06 14.01
N ALA A 157 -6.39 -10.83 13.00
CA ALA A 157 -6.39 -12.29 13.05
C ALA A 157 -4.96 -12.88 13.13
N PRO A 158 -4.05 -12.63 12.17
CA PRO A 158 -2.66 -13.05 12.32
C PRO A 158 -1.98 -12.38 13.52
N LEU A 159 -2.17 -11.09 13.75
CA LEU A 159 -1.53 -10.41 14.89
C LEU A 159 -1.96 -11.00 16.25
N GLY A 160 -3.23 -11.35 16.39
CA GLY A 160 -3.75 -12.08 17.55
C GLY A 160 -3.08 -13.43 17.74
N ALA A 161 -2.80 -14.16 16.66
CA ALA A 161 -2.09 -15.43 16.74
C ALA A 161 -0.64 -15.25 17.21
N MET A 162 0.02 -14.15 16.85
CA MET A 162 1.34 -13.81 17.38
C MET A 162 1.29 -13.53 18.88
N VAL A 163 0.31 -12.75 19.35
CA VAL A 163 0.10 -12.47 20.78
C VAL A 163 -0.16 -13.77 21.54
N ALA A 164 -1.06 -14.63 21.03
CA ALA A 164 -1.36 -15.92 21.65
C ALA A 164 -0.12 -16.84 21.72
N ALA A 165 0.65 -16.93 20.63
CA ALA A 165 1.89 -17.70 20.60
C ALA A 165 2.94 -17.17 21.59
N ALA A 166 2.98 -15.85 21.84
CA ALA A 166 3.92 -15.22 22.77
C ALA A 166 3.60 -15.54 24.24
N ILE A 167 2.33 -15.40 24.64
CA ILE A 167 1.89 -15.58 26.03
C ILE A 167 1.47 -17.01 26.36
N GLY A 168 1.45 -17.91 25.38
CA GLY A 168 1.02 -19.31 25.55
C GLY A 168 -0.48 -19.47 25.71
N ALA A 169 -1.28 -18.58 25.09
CA ALA A 169 -2.73 -18.66 25.10
C ALA A 169 -3.27 -19.67 24.06
N PRO A 170 -4.52 -20.13 24.21
CA PRO A 170 -5.23 -20.88 23.18
C PRO A 170 -5.33 -20.11 21.85
N PRO A 171 -5.74 -20.77 20.74
CA PRO A 171 -6.01 -20.09 19.48
C PRO A 171 -6.93 -18.87 19.68
N PRO A 172 -6.60 -17.70 19.09
CA PRO A 172 -7.43 -16.51 19.22
C PRO A 172 -8.81 -16.72 18.64
N VAL A 173 -9.79 -16.05 19.23
CA VAL A 173 -11.09 -15.82 18.60
C VAL A 173 -10.99 -14.57 17.75
N THR A 174 -11.64 -14.55 16.58
CA THR A 174 -11.66 -13.36 15.73
C THR A 174 -13.07 -12.79 15.61
N VAL A 175 -13.18 -11.46 15.55
CA VAL A 175 -14.47 -10.76 15.47
C VAL A 175 -14.49 -9.73 14.36
N ARG A 176 -15.65 -9.46 13.76
CA ARG A 176 -15.84 -8.38 12.77
C ARG A 176 -16.77 -7.31 13.30
N PRO A 177 -16.23 -6.15 13.71
CA PRO A 177 -17.06 -4.98 13.95
C PRO A 177 -17.79 -4.56 12.66
N VAL A 178 -19.11 -4.37 12.76
CA VAL A 178 -20.01 -3.97 11.65
C VAL A 178 -20.68 -2.64 11.95
N GLY A 179 -21.53 -2.15 11.06
CA GLY A 179 -22.21 -0.85 11.21
C GLY A 179 -21.37 0.32 10.70
N HIS A 180 -21.71 1.54 11.14
CA HIS A 180 -21.09 2.76 10.65
C HIS A 180 -19.58 2.82 10.98
N PRO A 181 -18.70 3.31 10.09
CA PRO A 181 -17.25 3.33 10.34
C PRO A 181 -16.81 3.99 11.65
N PHE A 182 -17.55 5.00 12.13
CA PHE A 182 -17.28 5.69 13.41
C PHE A 182 -18.10 5.18 14.60
N ARG A 183 -19.04 4.24 14.38
CA ARG A 183 -19.91 3.65 15.40
C ARG A 183 -20.08 2.17 15.09
N ARG A 184 -19.00 1.43 15.30
CA ARG A 184 -18.96 -0.02 15.04
C ARG A 184 -19.57 -0.77 16.21
N GLU A 185 -20.18 -1.91 15.91
CA GLU A 185 -20.80 -2.81 16.89
C GLU A 185 -20.42 -4.26 16.59
N LEU A 186 -20.43 -5.11 17.61
CA LEU A 186 -20.22 -6.55 17.47
C LEU A 186 -21.54 -7.29 17.35
N ALA A 187 -21.63 -8.19 16.38
CA ALA A 187 -22.69 -9.19 16.28
C ALA A 187 -22.07 -10.57 16.59
N VAL A 188 -22.34 -11.11 17.78
CA VAL A 188 -21.74 -12.36 18.30
C VAL A 188 -22.88 -13.27 18.76
N SER A 189 -22.84 -14.56 18.40
CA SER A 189 -23.84 -15.54 18.85
C SER A 189 -23.75 -15.79 20.36
N GLU A 190 -24.88 -16.12 21.00
CA GLU A 190 -24.87 -16.44 22.44
C GLU A 190 -23.99 -17.66 22.77
N GLU A 191 -23.85 -18.61 21.85
CA GLU A 191 -22.95 -19.76 22.01
C GLU A 191 -21.48 -19.31 22.10
N LEU A 192 -21.05 -18.43 21.19
CA LEU A 192 -19.69 -17.88 21.23
C LEU A 192 -19.49 -16.98 22.44
N ALA A 193 -20.49 -16.17 22.79
CA ALA A 193 -20.45 -15.31 23.97
C ALA A 193 -20.27 -16.11 25.26
N THR A 194 -21.04 -17.20 25.42
CA THR A 194 -20.94 -18.10 26.57
C THR A 194 -19.56 -18.74 26.66
N SER A 195 -19.01 -19.17 25.53
CA SER A 195 -17.66 -19.75 25.48
C SER A 195 -16.58 -18.73 25.85
N LEU A 196 -16.64 -17.51 25.30
CA LEU A 196 -15.68 -16.43 25.57
C LEU A 196 -15.68 -15.95 27.02
N LEU A 197 -16.84 -15.99 27.68
CA LEU A 197 -17.06 -15.50 29.04
C LEU A 197 -17.04 -16.62 30.09
N ALA A 198 -16.60 -17.83 29.71
CA ALA A 198 -16.52 -18.95 30.63
C ALA A 198 -15.42 -18.71 31.69
N GLY A 199 -15.85 -18.29 32.89
CA GLY A 199 -15.00 -18.02 34.04
C GLY A 199 -14.46 -16.58 34.09
N PRO A 200 -13.68 -16.21 35.11
CA PRO A 200 -13.05 -14.90 35.16
C PRO A 200 -11.93 -14.85 34.10
N ALA A 201 -12.25 -14.45 32.87
CA ALA A 201 -11.28 -14.27 31.79
C ALA A 201 -10.80 -12.82 31.67
N SER A 202 -9.50 -12.63 31.46
CA SER A 202 -8.93 -11.36 31.02
C SER A 202 -8.71 -11.44 29.50
N PHE A 203 -8.74 -10.30 28.83
CA PHE A 203 -8.79 -10.23 27.36
C PHE A 203 -7.63 -9.42 26.80
N ALA A 204 -7.05 -9.92 25.72
CA ALA A 204 -6.11 -9.18 24.88
C ALA A 204 -6.78 -8.90 23.53
N VAL A 205 -7.11 -7.63 23.26
CA VAL A 205 -7.73 -7.20 22.01
C VAL A 205 -6.65 -6.71 21.06
N VAL A 206 -6.61 -7.26 19.86
CA VAL A 206 -5.49 -7.10 18.91
C VAL A 206 -5.98 -6.62 17.55
N ASP A 207 -5.41 -5.51 17.08
CA ASP A 207 -5.67 -4.93 15.76
C ASP A 207 -4.55 -3.95 15.37
N GLU A 208 -4.61 -3.43 14.14
CA GLU A 208 -3.75 -2.35 13.65
C GLU A 208 -4.00 -1.01 14.35
N GLY A 209 -5.27 -0.70 14.64
CA GLY A 209 -5.72 0.65 15.02
C GLY A 209 -5.13 1.20 16.34
N PRO A 210 -5.70 2.28 16.88
CA PRO A 210 -6.94 2.95 16.49
C PRO A 210 -6.76 3.92 15.31
N GLY A 211 -7.62 3.82 14.29
CA GLY A 211 -7.68 4.78 13.18
C GLY A 211 -8.46 6.08 13.52
N LEU A 212 -9.11 6.68 12.52
CA LEU A 212 -9.81 7.97 12.63
C LEU A 212 -10.82 8.09 13.78
N SER A 213 -11.42 6.99 14.23
CA SER A 213 -12.40 6.96 15.32
C SER A 213 -12.05 6.02 16.47
N GLY A 214 -11.10 5.10 16.27
CA GLY A 214 -10.86 3.98 17.19
C GLY A 214 -12.05 3.03 17.39
N SER A 215 -13.10 3.13 16.57
CA SER A 215 -14.38 2.45 16.78
C SER A 215 -14.29 0.92 16.79
N SER A 216 -13.33 0.32 16.08
CA SER A 216 -13.15 -1.14 16.06
C SER A 216 -12.73 -1.67 17.43
N PHE A 217 -11.69 -1.08 18.05
CA PHE A 217 -11.30 -1.39 19.43
C PHE A 217 -12.42 -1.03 20.41
N GLY A 218 -13.05 0.14 20.19
CA GLY A 218 -14.20 0.60 20.97
C GLY A 218 -15.33 -0.42 21.02
N ALA A 219 -15.72 -1.00 19.88
CA ALA A 219 -16.79 -1.97 19.74
C ALA A 219 -16.54 -3.25 20.54
N VAL A 220 -15.32 -3.78 20.49
CA VAL A 220 -14.96 -4.99 21.26
C VAL A 220 -15.00 -4.70 22.75
N ALA A 221 -14.43 -3.57 23.18
CA ALA A 221 -14.42 -3.18 24.58
C ALA A 221 -15.82 -2.87 25.12
N ASP A 222 -16.66 -2.17 24.33
CA ASP A 222 -18.05 -1.89 24.66
C ASP A 222 -18.85 -3.19 24.85
N TRP A 223 -18.62 -4.19 23.99
CA TRP A 223 -19.28 -5.49 24.08
C TRP A 223 -18.84 -6.28 25.32
N LEU A 224 -17.54 -6.30 25.64
CA LEU A 224 -17.00 -6.97 26.83
C LEU A 224 -17.51 -6.32 28.13
N GLU A 225 -17.43 -4.99 28.22
CA GLU A 225 -17.94 -4.24 29.38
C GLU A 225 -19.44 -4.43 29.57
N GLY A 226 -20.21 -4.43 28.47
CA GLY A 226 -21.65 -4.68 28.49
C GLY A 226 -22.02 -6.07 29.02
N ARG A 227 -21.09 -7.02 29.01
CA ARG A 227 -21.22 -8.38 29.56
C ARG A 227 -20.56 -8.54 30.93
N GLY A 228 -20.17 -7.43 31.58
CA GLY A 228 -19.65 -7.41 32.94
C GLY A 228 -18.13 -7.62 33.07
N VAL A 229 -17.38 -7.57 31.96
CA VAL A 229 -15.91 -7.60 32.03
C VAL A 229 -15.40 -6.22 32.47
N PRO A 230 -14.66 -6.12 33.59
CA PRO A 230 -14.16 -4.83 34.05
C PRO A 230 -13.00 -4.31 33.17
N PRO A 231 -12.87 -2.99 32.98
CA PRO A 231 -11.90 -2.41 32.03
C PRO A 231 -10.43 -2.76 32.31
N ASP A 232 -10.05 -2.96 33.57
CA ASP A 232 -8.69 -3.33 34.00
C ASP A 232 -8.31 -4.76 33.55
N ARG A 233 -9.27 -5.55 33.10
CA ARG A 233 -9.06 -6.88 32.53
C ARG A 233 -9.01 -6.90 31.01
N ILE A 234 -9.03 -5.74 30.36
CA ILE A 234 -8.94 -5.59 28.92
C ILE A 234 -7.62 -4.89 28.58
N ALA A 235 -6.72 -5.62 27.92
CA ALA A 235 -5.47 -5.09 27.39
C ALA A 235 -5.57 -4.92 25.88
N PHE A 236 -4.99 -3.85 25.34
CA PHE A 236 -4.96 -3.57 23.91
C PHE A 236 -3.56 -3.75 23.34
N PHE A 237 -3.51 -4.32 22.13
CA PHE A 237 -2.31 -4.43 21.30
C PHE A 237 -2.54 -3.64 20.01
N PRO A 238 -2.19 -2.35 19.98
CA PRO A 238 -2.28 -1.53 18.78
C PRO A 238 -1.02 -1.54 17.92
N GLY A 239 -1.14 -1.05 16.68
CA GLY A 239 0.00 -0.83 15.79
C GLY A 239 0.78 0.45 16.08
N HIS A 240 0.20 1.39 16.85
CA HIS A 240 0.85 2.65 17.22
C HIS A 240 0.42 3.19 18.59
N GLY A 241 1.21 4.10 19.15
CA GLY A 241 0.99 4.70 20.48
C GLY A 241 0.04 5.90 20.51
N GLY A 242 -0.37 6.41 19.35
CA GLY A 242 -1.24 7.57 19.21
C GLY A 242 -2.62 7.43 19.86
N ALA A 243 -3.29 8.57 20.06
CA ALA A 243 -4.70 8.62 20.44
C ALA A 243 -5.60 8.25 19.23
N PRO A 244 -6.85 7.82 19.46
CA PRO A 244 -7.85 7.74 18.40
C PRO A 244 -7.99 9.09 17.68
N GLY A 245 -8.31 9.03 16.38
CA GLY A 245 -8.43 10.24 15.57
C GLY A 245 -9.63 11.15 15.93
N PRO A 246 -9.83 12.25 15.20
CA PRO A 246 -10.79 13.30 15.53
C PRO A 246 -12.26 12.87 15.48
N GLN A 247 -12.56 11.70 14.90
CA GLN A 247 -13.92 11.15 14.82
C GLN A 247 -14.23 10.19 15.99
N ALA A 248 -13.35 10.09 16.98
CA ALA A 248 -13.54 9.23 18.14
C ALA A 248 -14.54 9.83 19.14
N SER A 249 -15.34 8.97 19.77
CA SER A 249 -16.24 9.39 20.84
C SER A 249 -15.46 9.75 22.11
N GLU A 250 -15.99 10.67 22.92
CA GLU A 250 -15.37 11.00 24.22
C GLU A 250 -15.19 9.78 25.11
N ARG A 251 -16.17 8.86 25.11
CA ARG A 251 -16.09 7.60 25.86
C ARG A 251 -14.88 6.77 25.41
N HIS A 252 -14.69 6.59 24.11
CA HIS A 252 -13.57 5.81 23.57
C HIS A 252 -12.23 6.50 23.85
N CYS A 253 -12.16 7.83 23.75
CA CYS A 253 -10.96 8.59 24.11
C CYS A 253 -10.59 8.42 25.59
N ARG A 254 -11.56 8.53 26.51
CA ARG A 254 -11.34 8.33 27.95
C ARG A 254 -10.89 6.90 28.26
N ARG A 255 -11.54 5.89 27.68
CA ARG A 255 -11.11 4.49 27.82
C ARG A 255 -9.67 4.30 27.34
N TRP A 256 -9.37 4.78 26.14
CA TRP A 256 -8.04 4.63 25.53
C TRP A 256 -6.93 5.23 26.39
N ALA A 257 -7.18 6.40 26.98
CA ALA A 257 -6.21 7.07 27.85
C ALA A 257 -5.87 6.27 29.12
N GLY A 258 -6.86 5.56 29.69
CA GLY A 258 -6.69 4.76 30.90
C GLY A 258 -6.36 3.29 30.68
N ALA A 259 -6.38 2.80 29.44
CA ALA A 259 -6.24 1.37 29.15
C ALA A 259 -4.79 0.87 29.18
N ALA A 260 -4.62 -0.40 29.56
CA ALA A 260 -3.37 -1.13 29.38
C ALA A 260 -3.12 -1.32 27.87
N ARG A 261 -2.03 -0.74 27.36
CA ARG A 261 -1.65 -0.77 25.95
C ARG A 261 -0.24 -1.32 25.82
N HIS A 262 -0.09 -2.36 25.00
CA HIS A 262 1.19 -3.01 24.76
C HIS A 262 1.60 -2.83 23.30
N LEU A 263 2.73 -2.17 23.09
CA LEU A 263 3.23 -1.77 21.78
C LEU A 263 4.75 -1.84 21.78
N VAL A 264 5.32 -2.30 20.66
CA VAL A 264 6.73 -2.10 20.34
C VAL A 264 6.80 -1.35 19.01
N PRO A 265 7.24 -0.07 19.00
CA PRO A 265 7.39 0.69 17.76
C PRO A 265 8.40 0.06 16.81
N PHE A 266 8.20 0.24 15.49
CA PHE A 266 9.13 -0.19 14.43
C PHE A 266 10.60 0.14 14.75
N GLY A 267 10.86 1.37 15.19
CA GLY A 267 12.22 1.83 15.48
C GLY A 267 12.88 1.08 16.64
N ASP A 268 12.12 0.64 17.63
CA ASP A 268 12.65 -0.17 18.75
C ASP A 268 12.83 -1.64 18.34
N LEU A 269 11.94 -2.13 17.47
CA LEU A 269 11.99 -3.51 16.97
C LEU A 269 13.17 -3.76 16.04
N LEU A 270 13.42 -2.84 15.09
CA LEU A 270 14.26 -3.12 13.91
C LEU A 270 15.44 -2.18 13.69
N LEU A 271 15.45 -0.98 14.28
CA LEU A 271 16.58 -0.05 14.17
C LEU A 271 17.43 -0.11 15.45
N ARG A 272 16.76 -0.03 16.61
CA ARG A 272 17.38 -0.01 17.95
C ARG A 272 17.23 -1.35 18.67
N ALA A 273 17.03 -2.44 17.91
CA ALA A 273 16.87 -3.77 18.47
C ALA A 273 18.04 -4.12 19.39
N ARG A 274 17.76 -4.67 20.58
CA ARG A 274 18.81 -5.08 21.53
C ARG A 274 19.73 -6.14 20.94
N ARG A 275 19.15 -7.04 20.14
CA ARG A 275 19.84 -8.12 19.45
C ARG A 275 20.29 -7.65 18.07
N PRO A 276 21.59 -7.68 17.74
CA PRO A 276 22.08 -7.26 16.44
C PRO A 276 21.41 -7.98 15.27
N GLU A 277 21.08 -9.27 15.42
CA GLU A 277 20.46 -10.09 14.37
C GLU A 277 19.08 -9.56 13.93
N HIS A 278 18.39 -8.81 14.80
CA HIS A 278 17.09 -8.21 14.50
C HIS A 278 17.18 -6.83 13.87
N ARG A 279 18.39 -6.26 13.78
CA ARG A 279 18.59 -4.94 13.16
C ARG A 279 18.59 -5.05 11.65
N ILE A 280 17.94 -4.11 10.98
CA ILE A 280 17.92 -4.02 9.51
C ILE A 280 19.34 -3.99 8.95
N GLU A 281 20.24 -3.30 9.64
CA GLU A 281 21.66 -3.24 9.29
C GLU A 281 22.27 -4.64 9.08
N SER A 282 22.03 -5.54 10.04
CA SER A 282 22.55 -6.92 9.97
C SER A 282 21.94 -7.72 8.83
N TRP A 283 20.68 -7.45 8.46
CA TRP A 283 20.04 -8.10 7.32
C TRP A 283 20.66 -7.69 5.99
N MET A 284 21.14 -6.45 5.92
CA MET A 284 21.78 -5.90 4.73
C MET A 284 23.24 -6.28 4.60
N ALA A 285 23.95 -6.57 5.69
CA ALA A 285 25.38 -6.91 5.63
C ALA A 285 25.67 -8.10 4.70
N GLY A 286 24.82 -9.15 4.72
CA GLY A 286 24.96 -10.29 3.81
C GLY A 286 24.60 -10.01 2.34
N LEU A 287 24.03 -8.84 2.05
CA LEU A 287 23.66 -8.40 0.71
C LEU A 287 24.63 -7.35 0.15
N LEU A 288 25.08 -6.43 1.00
CA LEU A 288 25.80 -5.21 0.61
C LEU A 288 27.25 -5.16 1.09
N GLY A 289 27.67 -6.07 1.98
CA GLY A 289 28.99 -6.01 2.61
C GLY A 289 29.02 -5.18 3.89
N ALA A 290 30.21 -4.77 4.30
CA ALA A 290 30.40 -4.02 5.54
C ALA A 290 29.86 -2.58 5.41
N GLN A 291 29.20 -2.12 6.47
CA GLN A 291 28.63 -0.76 6.50
C GLN A 291 29.68 0.24 6.93
N GLU A 292 29.65 1.41 6.29
CA GLU A 292 30.60 2.49 6.55
C GLU A 292 30.06 3.51 7.57
N ALA A 293 28.74 3.64 7.67
CA ALA A 293 28.07 4.61 8.53
C ALA A 293 26.67 4.11 8.95
N PRO A 294 26.08 4.68 10.03
CA PRO A 294 24.69 4.42 10.38
C PRO A 294 23.72 4.78 9.26
N MET A 295 22.58 4.09 9.19
CA MET A 295 21.54 4.41 8.21
C MET A 295 20.90 5.77 8.49
N GLU A 296 20.58 6.51 7.43
CA GLU A 296 19.84 7.77 7.49
C GLU A 296 18.38 7.52 7.07
N GLU A 297 17.41 7.97 7.88
CA GLU A 297 15.99 7.92 7.48
C GLU A 297 15.65 9.08 6.52
N VAL A 298 15.19 8.74 5.32
CA VAL A 298 14.83 9.71 4.27
C VAL A 298 13.34 9.63 3.85
N SER A 299 12.52 8.99 4.69
CA SER A 299 11.05 8.90 4.58
C SER A 299 10.35 10.27 4.56
N GLY A 300 9.08 10.32 4.19
CA GLY A 300 8.22 11.51 4.38
C GLY A 300 8.71 12.78 3.65
N GLY A 301 9.42 12.63 2.54
CA GLY A 301 9.93 13.72 1.73
C GLY A 301 11.33 14.19 2.13
N HIS A 302 11.97 13.59 3.14
CA HIS A 302 13.31 13.97 3.57
C HIS A 302 14.38 13.69 2.51
N TRP A 303 14.16 12.74 1.61
CA TRP A 303 15.00 12.50 0.43
C TRP A 303 15.22 13.76 -0.43
N ARG A 304 14.31 14.75 -0.39
CA ARG A 304 14.45 16.01 -1.15
C ARG A 304 15.68 16.80 -0.73
N ARG A 305 16.17 16.66 0.51
CA ARG A 305 17.39 17.30 1.01
C ARG A 305 18.64 16.85 0.25
N HIS A 306 18.64 15.62 -0.25
CA HIS A 306 19.73 15.05 -1.04
C HIS A 306 19.61 15.35 -2.54
N ARG A 307 18.44 15.79 -3.00
CA ARG A 307 18.15 16.00 -4.43
C ARG A 307 17.98 17.47 -4.82
N TYR A 308 17.75 18.36 -3.87
CA TYR A 308 17.46 19.77 -4.12
C TYR A 308 18.27 20.65 -3.15
N ALA A 309 19.00 21.62 -3.70
CA ALA A 309 19.79 22.56 -2.91
C ALA A 309 18.91 23.55 -2.12
N ARG A 310 17.70 23.85 -2.59
CA ARG A 310 16.80 24.83 -1.97
C ARG A 310 15.43 24.22 -1.72
N GLU A 311 14.87 24.48 -0.55
CA GLU A 311 13.51 24.04 -0.18
C GLU A 311 12.42 24.63 -1.08
N ALA A 312 12.66 25.80 -1.67
CA ALA A 312 11.75 26.44 -2.61
C ALA A 312 11.52 25.61 -3.89
N ASP A 313 12.48 24.74 -4.24
CA ASP A 313 12.45 23.89 -5.44
C ASP A 313 11.87 22.50 -5.15
N TRP A 314 11.51 22.21 -3.89
CA TRP A 314 11.02 20.91 -3.50
C TRP A 314 9.68 20.57 -4.17
N PRO A 315 9.55 19.39 -4.80
CA PRO A 315 8.28 18.90 -5.29
C PRO A 315 7.36 18.58 -4.10
N PRO A 316 6.03 18.63 -4.28
CA PRO A 316 5.09 18.29 -3.23
C PRO A 316 5.19 16.82 -2.82
N VAL A 317 4.92 16.53 -1.54
CA VAL A 317 4.92 15.17 -0.97
C VAL A 317 3.71 14.96 -0.07
N HIS A 318 2.96 13.89 -0.33
CA HIS A 318 1.95 13.38 0.61
C HIS A 318 2.63 12.46 1.64
N ALA A 319 3.23 13.04 2.69
CA ALA A 319 4.10 12.31 3.62
C ALA A 319 3.44 11.06 4.24
N GLN A 320 2.15 11.11 4.58
CA GLN A 320 1.42 9.97 5.17
C GLN A 320 1.28 8.75 4.25
N GLN A 321 1.36 8.93 2.92
CA GLN A 321 1.27 7.84 1.96
C GLN A 321 2.65 7.36 1.47
N GLU A 322 3.72 8.07 1.83
CA GLU A 322 5.06 7.70 1.41
C GLU A 322 5.55 6.46 2.17
N ARG A 323 6.24 5.57 1.43
CA ARG A 323 6.89 4.41 2.03
C ARG A 323 8.08 4.84 2.89
N ARG A 324 8.34 4.07 3.94
CA ARG A 324 9.55 4.23 4.76
C ARG A 324 10.80 3.97 3.92
N LYS A 325 11.80 4.84 4.04
CA LYS A 325 13.04 4.81 3.24
C LYS A 325 14.25 5.11 4.10
N PHE A 326 15.34 4.38 3.87
CA PHE A 326 16.63 4.64 4.49
C PHE A 326 17.74 4.71 3.44
N LEU A 327 18.73 5.56 3.65
CA LEU A 327 20.01 5.50 2.94
C LEU A 327 21.02 4.73 3.79
N LEU A 328 21.77 3.84 3.14
CA LEU A 328 22.84 3.07 3.73
C LEU A 328 24.07 3.12 2.82
N ARG A 329 25.25 3.32 3.41
CA ARG A 329 26.52 3.29 2.69
C ARG A 329 27.31 2.03 3.04
N ALA A 330 27.71 1.26 2.04
CA ALA A 330 28.44 0.01 2.19
C ALA A 330 29.38 -0.21 0.99
N GLU A 331 30.61 -0.63 1.27
CA GLU A 331 31.64 -0.96 0.26
C GLU A 331 31.83 0.14 -0.81
N GLY A 332 31.85 1.41 -0.39
CA GLY A 332 32.02 2.59 -1.24
C GLY A 332 30.77 3.07 -1.97
N GLU A 333 29.64 2.38 -1.81
CA GLU A 333 28.40 2.63 -2.56
C GLU A 333 27.23 3.03 -1.65
N SER A 334 26.35 3.89 -2.18
CA SER A 334 25.12 4.29 -1.49
C SER A 334 23.92 3.46 -1.97
N TRP A 335 23.06 3.08 -1.03
CA TRP A 335 21.90 2.21 -1.25
C TRP A 335 20.64 2.81 -0.63
N LEU A 336 19.54 2.77 -1.37
CA LEU A 336 18.20 3.09 -0.89
C LEU A 336 17.50 1.81 -0.45
N LEU A 337 17.12 1.74 0.83
CA LEU A 337 16.27 0.71 1.39
C LEU A 337 14.84 1.26 1.41
N LYS A 338 13.97 0.79 0.51
CA LYS A 338 12.55 1.17 0.46
C LYS A 338 11.69 0.04 1.02
N PHE A 339 10.84 0.34 2.00
CA PHE A 339 9.83 -0.62 2.44
C PHE A 339 8.79 -0.83 1.33
N THR A 340 8.66 -2.06 0.85
CA THR A 340 7.72 -2.45 -0.21
C THR A 340 6.61 -3.36 0.28
N GLY A 341 6.62 -3.77 1.55
CA GLY A 341 5.61 -4.64 2.14
C GLY A 341 6.15 -6.02 2.46
N LEU A 342 5.50 -6.71 3.40
CA LEU A 342 5.83 -8.08 3.78
C LEU A 342 5.15 -9.11 2.87
N GLY A 343 5.72 -10.31 2.86
CA GLY A 343 5.18 -11.45 2.14
C GLY A 343 5.12 -11.27 0.63
N ARG A 344 4.16 -11.96 0.00
CA ARG A 344 4.05 -12.09 -1.45
C ARG A 344 3.92 -10.76 -2.19
N GLU A 345 3.28 -9.78 -1.57
CA GLU A 345 3.12 -8.46 -2.18
C GLU A 345 4.46 -7.72 -2.28
N GLY A 346 5.29 -7.79 -1.23
CA GLY A 346 6.65 -7.25 -1.24
C GLY A 346 7.53 -7.92 -2.28
N GLU A 347 7.45 -9.25 -2.37
CA GLU A 347 8.17 -10.05 -3.38
C GLU A 347 7.79 -9.63 -4.81
N ARG A 348 6.49 -9.51 -5.12
CA ARG A 348 6.03 -9.05 -6.44
C ARG A 348 6.55 -7.65 -6.81
N LYS A 349 6.62 -6.74 -5.83
CA LYS A 349 7.19 -5.40 -6.05
C LYS A 349 8.69 -5.46 -6.30
N ALA A 350 9.42 -6.35 -5.63
CA ALA A 350 10.84 -6.56 -5.87
C ALA A 350 11.11 -7.19 -7.25
N GLU A 351 10.33 -8.19 -7.66
CA GLU A 351 10.40 -8.78 -9.01
C GLU A 351 10.17 -7.72 -10.09
N ARG A 352 9.17 -6.84 -9.89
CA ARG A 352 8.91 -5.72 -10.79
C ARG A 352 10.07 -4.73 -10.86
N ALA A 353 10.63 -4.35 -9.70
CA ALA A 353 11.81 -3.47 -9.64
C ALA A 353 13.00 -4.09 -10.39
N GLN A 354 13.26 -5.38 -10.20
CA GLN A 354 14.32 -6.11 -10.90
C GLN A 354 14.08 -6.13 -12.42
N ALA A 355 12.86 -6.40 -12.86
CA ALA A 355 12.51 -6.40 -14.29
C ALA A 355 12.69 -5.01 -14.93
N LEU A 356 12.31 -3.93 -14.22
CA LEU A 356 12.51 -2.56 -14.67
C LEU A 356 14.00 -2.17 -14.71
N ALA A 357 14.77 -2.56 -13.69
CA ALA A 357 16.20 -2.32 -13.62
C ALA A 357 16.96 -3.06 -14.72
N ALA A 358 16.64 -4.34 -14.95
CA ALA A 358 17.23 -5.15 -16.02
C ALA A 358 16.93 -4.60 -17.42
N ALA A 359 15.79 -3.93 -17.59
CA ALA A 359 15.43 -3.24 -18.82
C ALA A 359 16.03 -1.83 -18.94
N GLY A 360 16.83 -1.38 -17.96
CA GLY A 360 17.50 -0.08 -17.95
C GLY A 360 16.61 1.10 -17.59
N PHE A 361 15.43 0.87 -17.02
CA PHE A 361 14.47 1.92 -16.68
C PHE A 361 14.50 2.35 -15.21
N ALA A 362 15.04 1.53 -14.31
CA ALA A 362 15.09 1.81 -12.87
C ALA A 362 16.50 1.59 -12.32
N PRO A 363 16.82 2.12 -11.12
CA PRO A 363 18.10 1.83 -10.47
C PRO A 363 18.34 0.33 -10.28
N PRO A 364 19.61 -0.15 -10.36
CA PRO A 364 19.95 -1.54 -10.07
C PRO A 364 19.46 -1.99 -8.68
N VAL A 365 18.91 -3.21 -8.61
CA VAL A 365 18.40 -3.82 -7.38
C VAL A 365 19.44 -4.80 -6.84
N ALA A 366 19.92 -4.60 -5.61
CA ALA A 366 20.77 -5.59 -4.93
C ALA A 366 19.96 -6.81 -4.50
N GLY A 367 18.73 -6.58 -4.01
CA GLY A 367 17.84 -7.63 -3.57
C GLY A 367 16.68 -7.12 -2.74
N TRP A 368 15.98 -8.06 -2.10
CA TRP A 368 14.90 -7.78 -1.16
C TRP A 368 15.11 -8.58 0.13
N ARG A 369 14.89 -7.94 1.28
CA ARG A 369 15.06 -8.53 2.61
C ARG A 369 13.92 -8.10 3.53
N HIS A 370 13.05 -9.05 3.84
CA HIS A 370 12.02 -8.94 4.89
C HIS A 370 11.28 -7.59 4.90
N GLY A 371 10.76 -7.21 3.74
CA GLY A 371 9.99 -5.98 3.56
C GLY A 371 10.74 -4.85 2.87
N PHE A 372 12.07 -4.90 2.80
CA PHE A 372 12.88 -3.85 2.19
C PHE A 372 13.41 -4.26 0.82
N LEU A 373 13.06 -3.50 -0.21
CA LEU A 373 13.73 -3.48 -1.50
C LEU A 373 15.01 -2.63 -1.37
N VAL A 374 16.11 -3.13 -1.93
CA VAL A 374 17.42 -2.47 -1.86
C VAL A 374 17.86 -2.09 -3.27
N GLU A 375 17.87 -0.79 -3.54
CA GLU A 375 18.19 -0.18 -4.84
C GLU A 375 19.45 0.66 -4.73
N ARG A 376 20.26 0.72 -5.79
CA ARG A 376 21.41 1.62 -5.84
C ARG A 376 20.94 3.07 -5.75
N TRP A 377 21.57 3.84 -4.88
CA TRP A 377 21.38 5.28 -4.78
C TRP A 377 22.53 5.99 -5.50
N PHE A 378 22.24 6.56 -6.66
CA PHE A 378 23.20 7.39 -7.39
C PHE A 378 23.23 8.79 -6.77
N GLU A 379 24.31 9.17 -6.09
CA GLU A 379 24.45 10.49 -5.45
C GLU A 379 24.43 11.61 -6.49
N GLU A 380 25.09 11.37 -7.62
CA GLU A 380 25.25 12.28 -8.75
C GLU A 380 23.99 12.43 -9.64
N ALA A 381 22.90 11.73 -9.32
CA ALA A 381 21.67 11.80 -10.10
C ALA A 381 20.84 13.04 -9.76
N HIS A 382 20.37 13.73 -10.79
CA HIS A 382 19.55 14.92 -10.64
C HIS A 382 18.11 14.68 -11.13
N PRO A 383 17.08 15.16 -10.41
CA PRO A 383 15.71 15.13 -10.91
C PRO A 383 15.58 15.85 -12.26
N LEU A 384 14.75 15.32 -13.16
CA LEU A 384 14.56 15.84 -14.52
C LEU A 384 14.31 17.36 -14.60
N PRO A 385 13.53 18.01 -13.70
CA PRO A 385 13.35 19.46 -13.75
C PRO A 385 14.63 20.29 -13.57
N GLN A 386 15.71 19.70 -13.05
CA GLN A 386 17.01 20.34 -12.87
C GLN A 386 17.97 20.09 -14.05
N CYS A 387 17.52 19.36 -15.07
CA CYS A 387 18.37 18.87 -16.15
C CYS A 387 17.90 19.36 -17.51
N ALA A 388 18.84 19.63 -18.40
CA ALA A 388 18.54 19.81 -19.82
C ALA A 388 18.56 18.44 -20.53
N VAL A 389 17.38 17.92 -20.87
CA VAL A 389 17.23 16.69 -21.65
C VAL A 389 16.58 17.04 -22.98
N GLU A 390 17.14 16.52 -24.07
CA GLU A 390 16.57 16.70 -25.41
C GLU A 390 15.15 16.11 -25.47
N PRO A 391 14.11 16.88 -25.88
CA PRO A 391 12.72 16.44 -25.82
C PRO A 391 12.42 15.14 -26.57
N GLY A 392 13.07 14.90 -27.70
CA GLY A 392 12.97 13.68 -28.49
C GLY A 392 13.49 12.45 -27.73
N ARG A 393 14.67 12.55 -27.11
CA ARG A 393 15.29 11.51 -26.27
C ARG A 393 14.41 11.21 -25.06
N LEU A 394 13.87 12.24 -24.40
CA LEU A 394 12.94 12.05 -23.30
C LEU A 394 11.71 11.27 -23.77
N THR A 395 11.03 11.77 -24.82
CA THR A 395 9.83 11.12 -25.39
C THR A 395 10.09 9.66 -25.77
N GLU A 396 11.25 9.38 -26.36
CA GLU A 396 11.68 8.03 -26.72
C GLU A 396 11.84 7.13 -25.51
N HIS A 397 12.57 7.60 -24.49
CA HIS A 397 12.76 6.84 -23.25
C HIS A 397 11.44 6.54 -22.54
N ILE A 398 10.55 7.53 -22.40
CA ILE A 398 9.23 7.36 -21.78
C ILE A 398 8.37 6.38 -22.59
N GLY A 399 8.39 6.47 -23.93
CA GLY A 399 7.66 5.56 -24.80
C GLY A 399 8.14 4.12 -24.68
N CYS A 400 9.44 3.90 -24.63
CA CYS A 400 10.05 2.60 -24.39
C CYS A 400 9.68 2.05 -23.00
N TYR A 401 9.71 2.89 -21.97
CA TYR A 401 9.33 2.53 -20.61
C TYR A 401 7.87 2.07 -20.52
N LEU A 402 6.92 2.87 -21.02
CA LEU A 402 5.51 2.55 -20.98
C LEU A 402 5.17 1.34 -21.87
N GLY A 403 5.79 1.23 -23.05
CA GLY A 403 5.67 0.06 -23.91
C GLY A 403 6.19 -1.22 -23.24
N PHE A 404 7.29 -1.13 -22.49
CA PHE A 404 7.80 -2.24 -21.67
C PHE A 404 6.81 -2.62 -20.57
N ARG A 405 6.31 -1.66 -19.79
CA ARG A 405 5.33 -1.95 -18.72
C ARG A 405 4.10 -2.66 -19.27
N ALA A 406 3.55 -2.15 -20.38
CA ALA A 406 2.36 -2.70 -20.99
C ALA A 406 2.52 -4.17 -21.43
N ARG A 407 3.72 -4.53 -21.86
CA ARG A 407 4.06 -5.90 -22.29
C ARG A 407 4.40 -6.83 -21.12
N SER A 408 5.11 -6.31 -20.12
CA SER A 408 5.73 -7.12 -19.08
C SER A 408 4.83 -7.35 -17.86
N PHE A 409 3.86 -6.48 -17.61
CA PHE A 409 3.06 -6.51 -16.37
C PHE A 409 1.54 -6.52 -16.63
N PRO A 410 0.99 -7.55 -17.30
CA PRO A 410 -0.45 -7.66 -17.50
C PRO A 410 -1.17 -7.82 -16.15
N ALA A 411 -2.34 -7.19 -16.02
CA ALA A 411 -3.18 -7.26 -14.83
C ALA A 411 -4.56 -7.82 -15.15
N ALA A 412 -5.17 -8.45 -14.16
CA ALA A 412 -6.56 -8.89 -14.27
C ALA A 412 -7.52 -7.69 -14.23
N PRO A 413 -8.63 -7.68 -14.98
CA PRO A 413 -9.52 -6.52 -15.07
C PRO A 413 -10.11 -6.03 -13.75
N GLU A 414 -10.24 -6.91 -12.76
CA GLU A 414 -10.75 -6.59 -11.42
C GLU A 414 -9.75 -5.87 -10.51
N ARG A 415 -8.52 -5.63 -10.97
CA ARG A 415 -7.43 -5.02 -10.18
C ARG A 415 -7.42 -3.48 -10.22
N GLY A 416 -8.38 -2.84 -10.87
CA GLY A 416 -8.52 -1.38 -10.86
C GLY A 416 -9.96 -0.92 -11.07
N ALA A 417 -10.18 0.39 -11.02
CA ALA A 417 -11.49 0.98 -11.26
C ALA A 417 -11.97 0.71 -12.69
N SER A 418 -13.28 0.46 -12.82
CA SER A 418 -13.95 0.48 -14.13
C SER A 418 -13.96 1.90 -14.71
N LEU A 419 -14.13 2.01 -16.03
CA LEU A 419 -14.28 3.32 -16.69
C LEU A 419 -15.45 4.12 -16.12
N LEU A 420 -16.53 3.46 -15.71
CA LEU A 420 -17.66 4.11 -15.04
C LEU A 420 -17.22 4.73 -13.71
N ARG A 421 -16.46 4.00 -12.89
CA ARG A 421 -15.96 4.52 -11.61
C ARG A 421 -14.96 5.67 -11.78
N LEU A 422 -14.08 5.60 -12.78
CA LEU A 422 -13.18 6.71 -13.12
C LEU A 422 -13.96 7.94 -13.59
N TRP A 423 -14.99 7.74 -14.42
CA TRP A 423 -15.87 8.80 -14.89
C TRP A 423 -16.67 9.44 -13.74
N GLU A 424 -17.25 8.64 -12.84
CA GLU A 424 -17.98 9.11 -11.65
C GLU A 424 -17.06 9.95 -10.74
N MET A 425 -15.85 9.44 -10.47
CA MET A 425 -14.84 10.16 -9.70
C MET A 425 -14.49 11.49 -10.36
N ALA A 426 -14.22 11.47 -11.66
CA ALA A 426 -13.81 12.66 -12.39
C ALA A 426 -14.91 13.72 -12.42
N ARG A 427 -16.15 13.31 -12.67
CA ARG A 427 -17.32 14.18 -12.65
C ARG A 427 -17.53 14.80 -11.27
N HIS A 428 -17.49 14.00 -10.20
CA HIS A 428 -17.64 14.49 -8.82
C HIS A 428 -16.52 15.45 -8.42
N ASN A 429 -15.25 15.08 -8.61
CA ASN A 429 -14.12 15.95 -8.25
C ASN A 429 -14.13 17.26 -9.05
N THR A 430 -14.58 17.21 -10.32
CA THR A 430 -14.79 18.42 -11.13
C THR A 430 -15.92 19.27 -10.59
N GLU A 431 -17.06 18.67 -10.22
CA GLU A 431 -18.20 19.39 -9.66
C GLU A 431 -17.83 20.13 -8.37
N GLU A 432 -17.13 19.45 -7.46
CA GLU A 432 -16.66 20.02 -6.20
C GLU A 432 -15.69 21.19 -6.38
N ALA A 433 -14.78 21.12 -7.37
CA ALA A 433 -13.73 22.12 -7.54
C ALA A 433 -14.05 23.24 -8.55
N LEU A 434 -14.83 22.91 -9.58
CA LEU A 434 -15.05 23.74 -10.77
C LEU A 434 -16.53 24.04 -11.03
N GLY A 435 -17.44 23.45 -10.23
CA GLY A 435 -18.87 23.65 -10.32
C GLY A 435 -19.59 22.73 -11.31
N PRO A 436 -20.93 22.67 -11.22
CA PRO A 436 -21.75 21.72 -11.98
C PRO A 436 -21.71 21.95 -13.50
N ASP A 437 -21.51 23.19 -13.96
CA ASP A 437 -21.48 23.53 -15.39
C ASP A 437 -20.31 22.87 -16.12
N LEU A 438 -19.13 22.86 -15.51
CA LEU A 438 -17.96 22.17 -16.06
C LEU A 438 -18.07 20.66 -15.87
N ALA A 439 -18.64 20.19 -14.75
CA ALA A 439 -18.87 18.77 -14.53
C ALA A 439 -19.79 18.14 -15.59
N ARG A 440 -20.81 18.87 -16.07
CA ARG A 440 -21.70 18.41 -17.17
C ARG A 440 -20.97 18.10 -18.48
N ARG A 441 -19.74 18.56 -18.67
CA ARG A 441 -18.92 18.18 -19.85
C ARG A 441 -18.59 16.69 -19.88
N PHE A 442 -18.63 16.00 -18.74
CA PHE A 442 -18.48 14.55 -18.66
C PHE A 442 -19.72 13.79 -19.18
N ASP A 443 -20.89 14.42 -19.21
CA ASP A 443 -22.15 13.79 -19.64
C ASP A 443 -22.15 13.44 -21.15
N ARG A 444 -21.17 13.93 -21.91
CA ARG A 444 -20.92 13.49 -23.30
C ARG A 444 -20.59 11.99 -23.41
N TRP A 445 -20.13 11.38 -22.33
CA TRP A 445 -19.78 9.96 -22.28
C TRP A 445 -20.95 9.15 -21.75
N ALA A 446 -21.79 8.65 -22.65
CA ALA A 446 -22.93 7.80 -22.27
C ALA A 446 -22.45 6.47 -21.64
N PRO A 447 -23.19 5.89 -20.68
CA PRO A 447 -22.83 4.60 -20.08
C PRO A 447 -22.60 3.46 -21.09
N ALA A 448 -23.38 3.44 -22.18
CA ALA A 448 -23.21 2.48 -23.27
C ALA A 448 -21.86 2.64 -23.99
N GLU A 449 -21.37 3.87 -24.13
CA GLU A 449 -20.06 4.13 -24.71
C GLU A 449 -18.92 3.69 -23.77
N LEU A 450 -19.06 3.97 -22.47
CA LEU A 450 -18.11 3.49 -21.46
C LEU A 450 -18.02 1.96 -21.48
N ALA A 451 -19.15 1.27 -21.57
CA ALA A 451 -19.20 -0.19 -21.71
C ALA A 451 -18.49 -0.67 -22.99
N ARG A 452 -18.69 0.00 -24.13
CA ARG A 452 -18.02 -0.33 -25.40
C ARG A 452 -16.50 -0.13 -25.35
N LEU A 453 -16.03 0.89 -24.64
CA LEU A 453 -14.61 1.11 -24.40
C LEU A 453 -14.05 0.05 -23.45
N ALA A 454 -14.79 -0.31 -22.40
CA ALA A 454 -14.37 -1.27 -21.39
C ALA A 454 -14.03 -2.65 -21.96
N VAL A 455 -14.75 -3.12 -22.98
CA VAL A 455 -14.50 -4.43 -23.64
C VAL A 455 -13.11 -4.52 -24.29
N ARG A 456 -12.52 -3.37 -24.65
CA ARG A 456 -11.24 -3.30 -25.38
C ARG A 456 -10.05 -2.96 -24.49
N LEU A 457 -10.26 -2.80 -23.18
CA LEU A 457 -9.19 -2.48 -22.25
C LEU A 457 -8.19 -3.62 -22.15
N ASN A 458 -6.92 -3.26 -21.99
CA ASN A 458 -5.89 -4.17 -21.58
C ASN A 458 -5.24 -3.69 -20.28
N PRO A 459 -5.82 -4.05 -19.13
CA PRO A 459 -5.30 -3.64 -17.83
C PRO A 459 -3.88 -4.16 -17.62
N VAL A 460 -3.02 -3.28 -17.14
CA VAL A 460 -1.64 -3.56 -16.77
C VAL A 460 -1.37 -2.95 -15.40
N GLU A 461 -0.31 -3.41 -14.75
CA GLU A 461 0.22 -2.74 -13.57
C GLU A 461 0.89 -1.43 -14.03
N THR A 462 0.08 -0.37 -14.13
CA THR A 462 0.50 0.98 -14.51
C THR A 462 1.44 1.61 -13.47
N ASP A 463 2.21 2.60 -13.89
CA ASP A 463 3.07 3.39 -13.00
C ASP A 463 2.24 4.30 -12.12
N ASN A 464 1.20 4.93 -12.66
CA ASN A 464 0.33 5.92 -12.01
C ASN A 464 1.05 7.18 -11.45
N ARG A 465 2.38 7.31 -11.59
CA ARG A 465 3.15 8.43 -11.02
C ARG A 465 4.26 8.90 -11.96
N LEU A 466 3.88 9.62 -13.02
CA LEU A 466 4.78 10.05 -14.09
C LEU A 466 5.33 11.48 -13.96
N HIS A 467 5.14 12.11 -12.79
CA HIS A 467 5.67 13.44 -12.47
C HIS A 467 7.15 13.57 -12.83
N ALA A 468 7.54 14.74 -13.36
CA ALA A 468 8.90 14.98 -13.82
C ALA A 468 9.97 14.69 -12.74
N TRP A 469 9.69 14.97 -11.46
CA TRP A 469 10.62 14.72 -10.37
C TRP A 469 10.82 13.24 -10.01
N GLU A 470 10.05 12.33 -10.60
CA GLU A 470 10.24 10.88 -10.46
C GLU A 470 11.26 10.33 -11.47
N TRP A 471 11.75 11.17 -12.38
CA TRP A 471 12.76 10.81 -13.36
C TRP A 471 14.10 11.41 -12.95
N LEU A 472 15.12 10.57 -12.80
CA LEU A 472 16.48 10.92 -12.47
C LEU A 472 17.35 10.89 -13.72
N VAL A 473 18.19 11.90 -13.91
CA VAL A 473 19.15 11.99 -14.99
C VAL A 473 20.55 11.85 -14.40
N LEU A 474 21.32 10.88 -14.92
CA LEU A 474 22.72 10.67 -14.56
C LEU A 474 23.63 11.59 -15.39
N PRO A 475 24.88 11.85 -14.94
CA PRO A 475 25.84 12.66 -15.70
C PRO A 475 26.15 12.13 -17.11
N ASP A 476 26.02 10.82 -17.34
CA ASP A 476 26.14 10.18 -18.66
C ASP A 476 24.88 10.32 -19.54
N GLY A 477 23.85 11.01 -19.04
CA GLY A 477 22.58 11.27 -19.70
C GLY A 477 21.57 10.12 -19.63
N ARG A 478 21.88 9.00 -18.96
CA ARG A 478 20.85 7.97 -18.71
C ARG A 478 19.72 8.55 -17.87
N ILE A 479 18.50 8.13 -18.19
CA ILE A 479 17.28 8.51 -17.48
C ILE A 479 16.80 7.26 -16.73
N LEU A 480 16.50 7.41 -15.44
CA LEU A 480 16.01 6.34 -14.57
C LEU A 480 14.72 6.79 -13.90
N LYS A 481 13.71 5.92 -13.86
CA LYS A 481 12.48 6.11 -13.10
C LYS A 481 12.68 5.65 -11.66
N CYS A 482 12.38 6.51 -10.70
CA CYS A 482 12.22 6.11 -9.31
C CYS A 482 10.73 5.88 -8.96
N ASP A 483 10.51 5.21 -7.83
CA ASP A 483 9.18 4.95 -7.26
C ASP A 483 8.18 4.27 -8.22
N ALA A 484 8.66 3.38 -9.09
CA ALA A 484 7.89 2.78 -10.18
C ALA A 484 7.03 1.57 -9.79
N THR A 485 7.09 1.12 -8.54
CA THR A 485 6.72 -0.25 -8.20
C THR A 485 5.27 -0.46 -7.85
N ASP A 486 4.55 0.49 -7.25
CA ASP A 486 3.36 0.13 -6.45
C ASP A 486 2.15 1.07 -6.52
N HIS A 487 2.17 2.16 -7.29
CA HIS A 487 1.03 3.09 -7.28
C HIS A 487 -0.24 2.56 -8.00
N HIS A 488 -0.15 1.53 -8.85
CA HIS A 488 -1.34 0.78 -9.32
C HIS A 488 -2.02 -0.05 -8.21
N ALA A 489 -1.40 -0.15 -7.04
CA ALA A 489 -1.92 -0.87 -5.89
C ALA A 489 -1.87 0.02 -4.63
N ALA A 490 -1.96 1.35 -4.80
CA ALA A 490 -2.13 2.28 -3.69
C ALA A 490 -3.56 2.22 -3.13
N HIS A 491 -3.81 2.95 -2.04
CA HIS A 491 -5.15 3.06 -1.42
C HIS A 491 -6.18 3.82 -2.27
N ASP A 492 -5.73 4.39 -3.39
CA ASP A 492 -6.61 5.14 -4.27
C ASP A 492 -7.47 4.24 -5.16
N LEU A 493 -8.47 4.86 -5.77
CA LEU A 493 -9.49 4.21 -6.58
C LEU A 493 -8.96 3.70 -7.93
N VAL A 494 -7.85 4.26 -8.45
CA VAL A 494 -7.44 4.04 -9.84
C VAL A 494 -7.07 2.58 -10.05
N GLY A 495 -6.13 2.06 -9.27
CA GLY A 495 -5.65 0.69 -9.41
C GLY A 495 -4.93 0.41 -10.75
N CYS A 496 -4.94 -0.85 -11.19
CA CYS A 496 -4.43 -1.26 -12.51
C CYS A 496 -5.34 -0.75 -13.65
N GLN A 497 -4.75 -0.11 -14.67
CA GLN A 497 -5.49 0.47 -15.78
C GLN A 497 -4.93 0.04 -17.15
N ASP A 498 -5.62 0.38 -18.23
CA ASP A 498 -5.01 0.35 -19.55
C ASP A 498 -3.80 1.30 -19.60
N ILE A 499 -2.77 0.96 -20.37
CA ILE A 499 -1.56 1.80 -20.49
C ILE A 499 -1.88 3.22 -20.97
N ALA A 500 -3.03 3.43 -21.63
CA ALA A 500 -3.53 4.75 -21.97
C ALA A 500 -3.65 5.71 -20.76
N TRP A 501 -3.83 5.19 -19.53
CA TRP A 501 -3.80 5.98 -18.30
C TRP A 501 -2.43 6.60 -18.05
N ASP A 502 -1.37 5.81 -18.14
CA ASP A 502 0.00 6.30 -18.01
C ASP A 502 0.39 7.19 -19.20
N VAL A 503 -0.11 6.93 -20.41
CA VAL A 503 0.10 7.85 -21.54
C VAL A 503 -0.54 9.21 -21.25
N ALA A 504 -1.76 9.25 -20.70
CA ALA A 504 -2.37 10.50 -20.25
C ALA A 504 -1.50 11.18 -19.19
N GLY A 505 -1.05 10.42 -18.19
CA GLY A 505 -0.15 10.92 -17.15
C GLY A 505 1.13 11.51 -17.73
N ALA A 506 1.79 10.85 -18.67
CA ALA A 506 3.05 11.33 -19.25
C ALA A 506 2.85 12.67 -19.98
N VAL A 507 1.76 12.79 -20.74
CA VAL A 507 1.42 14.01 -21.46
C VAL A 507 1.19 15.17 -20.49
N VAL A 508 0.45 14.95 -19.41
CA VAL A 508 0.19 15.99 -18.39
C VAL A 508 1.45 16.32 -17.60
N GLU A 509 2.13 15.31 -17.09
CA GLU A 509 3.18 15.48 -16.08
C GLU A 509 4.53 15.93 -16.64
N LEU A 510 4.78 15.65 -17.93
CA LEU A 510 5.97 16.09 -18.65
C LEU A 510 5.68 17.26 -19.60
N ASP A 511 4.46 17.80 -19.57
CA ASP A 511 4.01 18.92 -20.41
C ASP A 511 4.29 18.69 -21.90
N LEU A 512 3.99 17.48 -22.40
CA LEU A 512 4.38 17.08 -23.76
C LEU A 512 3.51 17.79 -24.81
N PRO A 513 4.12 18.47 -25.80
CA PRO A 513 3.36 19.04 -26.92
C PRO A 513 2.72 17.95 -27.79
N ASP A 514 1.75 18.30 -28.63
CA ASP A 514 0.99 17.39 -29.50
C ASP A 514 1.87 16.42 -30.29
N ALA A 515 2.92 16.93 -30.92
CA ALA A 515 3.82 16.13 -31.74
C ALA A 515 4.57 15.09 -30.89
N ALA A 516 5.02 15.48 -29.68
CA ALA A 516 5.66 14.56 -28.74
C ALA A 516 4.65 13.55 -28.18
N SER A 517 3.43 13.97 -27.87
CA SER A 517 2.33 13.10 -27.41
C SER A 517 1.97 12.05 -28.46
N ALA A 518 1.90 12.43 -29.74
CA ALA A 518 1.65 11.50 -30.84
C ALA A 518 2.81 10.51 -31.03
N ARG A 519 4.06 11.00 -30.95
CA ARG A 519 5.26 10.15 -31.02
C ARG A 519 5.31 9.18 -29.84
N LEU A 520 5.01 9.64 -28.62
CA LEU A 520 4.92 8.82 -27.41
C LEU A 520 3.93 7.68 -27.62
N ARG A 521 2.70 7.98 -28.06
CA ARG A 521 1.68 6.96 -28.32
C ARG A 521 2.20 5.91 -29.30
N ALA A 522 2.79 6.32 -30.42
CA ALA A 522 3.31 5.40 -31.42
C ALA A 522 4.45 4.51 -30.88
N LEU A 523 5.31 5.03 -29.99
CA LEU A 523 6.34 4.23 -29.31
C LEU A 523 5.74 3.20 -28.36
N VAL A 524 4.73 3.59 -27.57
CA VAL A 524 4.04 2.67 -26.66
C VAL A 524 3.30 1.59 -27.44
N GLU A 525 2.65 1.92 -28.54
CA GLU A 525 1.96 0.95 -29.41
C GLU A 525 2.96 -0.06 -30.00
N ARG A 526 4.12 0.42 -30.48
CA ARG A 526 5.20 -0.45 -30.95
C ARG A 526 5.75 -1.36 -29.85
N GLY A 527 5.97 -0.82 -28.65
CA GLY A 527 6.52 -1.58 -27.52
C GLY A 527 5.53 -2.60 -26.95
N SER A 528 4.26 -2.25 -26.87
CA SER A 528 3.21 -3.11 -26.31
C SER A 528 2.62 -4.10 -27.33
N GLY A 529 2.77 -3.82 -28.63
CA GLY A 529 2.09 -4.56 -29.70
C GLY A 529 0.58 -4.30 -29.77
N ARG A 530 0.09 -3.23 -29.14
CA ARG A 530 -1.35 -2.91 -29.05
C ARG A 530 -1.61 -1.45 -29.38
N THR A 531 -2.67 -1.21 -30.15
CA THR A 531 -3.14 0.15 -30.47
C THR A 531 -3.84 0.78 -29.27
N ILE A 532 -3.57 2.07 -29.02
CA ILE A 532 -4.26 2.85 -27.99
C ILE A 532 -5.45 3.55 -28.64
N ASP A 533 -6.67 3.24 -28.19
CA ASP A 533 -7.88 3.88 -28.71
C ASP A 533 -7.85 5.39 -28.39
N PRO A 534 -7.86 6.28 -29.40
CA PRO A 534 -7.85 7.73 -29.17
C PRO A 534 -9.06 8.22 -28.36
N ARG A 535 -10.22 7.55 -28.45
CA ARG A 535 -11.41 7.90 -27.64
C ARG A 535 -11.20 7.50 -26.18
N LEU A 536 -10.50 6.41 -25.91
CA LEU A 536 -10.14 6.03 -24.54
C LEU A 536 -9.21 7.10 -23.95
N LEU A 537 -8.19 7.53 -24.68
CA LEU A 537 -7.29 8.59 -24.20
C LEU A 537 -8.03 9.92 -23.96
N ALA A 538 -8.97 10.29 -24.83
CA ALA A 538 -9.80 11.47 -24.67
C ALA A 538 -10.75 11.42 -23.46
N LEU A 539 -11.12 10.22 -23.01
CA LEU A 539 -11.84 10.00 -21.75
C LEU A 539 -10.89 10.06 -20.55
N LEU A 540 -9.73 9.39 -20.63
CA LEU A 540 -8.82 9.24 -19.49
C LEU A 540 -8.08 10.53 -19.15
N MET A 541 -7.79 11.41 -20.12
CA MET A 541 -7.10 12.68 -19.87
C MET A 541 -7.81 13.57 -18.82
N PRO A 542 -9.11 13.92 -18.97
CA PRO A 542 -9.81 14.67 -17.93
C PRO A 542 -10.00 13.86 -16.64
N CYS A 543 -10.11 12.52 -16.71
CA CYS A 543 -10.17 11.69 -15.50
C CYS A 543 -8.86 11.73 -14.70
N TYR A 544 -7.71 11.69 -15.37
CA TYR A 544 -6.39 11.80 -14.75
C TYR A 544 -6.23 13.14 -14.04
N LEU A 545 -6.56 14.24 -14.73
CA LEU A 545 -6.50 15.59 -14.16
C LEU A 545 -7.42 15.75 -12.93
N ALA A 546 -8.66 15.26 -13.01
CA ALA A 546 -9.63 15.32 -11.91
C ALA A 546 -9.22 14.43 -10.73
N PHE A 547 -8.55 13.30 -10.99
CA PHE A 547 -7.96 12.47 -9.95
C PHE A 547 -6.82 13.21 -9.22
N GLN A 548 -5.84 13.73 -9.97
CA GLN A 548 -4.70 14.45 -9.37
C GLN A 548 -5.16 15.68 -8.58
N LEU A 549 -6.13 16.43 -9.11
CA LEU A 549 -6.79 17.51 -8.39
C LEU A 549 -7.34 17.07 -7.03
N GLY A 550 -8.13 15.99 -7.00
CA GLY A 550 -8.67 15.46 -5.76
C GLY A 550 -7.54 15.02 -4.82
N TYR A 551 -6.55 14.29 -5.35
CA TYR A 551 -5.40 13.77 -4.61
C TYR A 551 -4.65 14.86 -3.87
N TYR A 552 -4.20 15.89 -4.60
CA TYR A 552 -3.44 16.98 -4.02
C TYR A 552 -4.27 17.89 -3.11
N SER A 553 -5.58 18.00 -3.34
CA SER A 553 -6.48 18.74 -2.44
C SER A 553 -6.57 18.05 -1.08
N MET A 554 -6.82 16.73 -1.08
CA MET A 554 -6.89 15.95 0.16
C MET A 554 -5.54 15.85 0.87
N ALA A 555 -4.45 15.71 0.11
CA ALA A 555 -3.10 15.75 0.67
C ALA A 555 -2.83 17.06 1.40
N ALA A 556 -3.26 18.19 0.83
CA ALA A 556 -3.06 19.51 1.43
C ALA A 556 -3.84 19.71 2.73
N GLU A 557 -5.01 19.09 2.86
CA GLU A 557 -5.81 19.10 4.10
C GLU A 557 -5.17 18.23 5.19
N ALA A 558 -4.54 17.12 4.79
CA ALA A 558 -3.86 16.19 5.70
C ALA A 558 -2.42 16.59 6.05
N ALA A 559 -1.87 17.62 5.40
CA ALA A 559 -0.48 18.03 5.58
C ALA A 559 -0.24 18.60 6.99
N ALA A 560 0.73 18.01 7.70
CA ALA A 560 1.11 18.45 9.04
C ALA A 560 1.90 19.78 9.02
N GLU A 561 2.70 20.00 7.98
CA GLU A 561 3.54 21.19 7.84
C GLU A 561 2.89 22.23 6.91
N ALA A 562 2.84 23.49 7.36
CA ALA A 562 2.23 24.57 6.58
C ALA A 562 2.92 24.79 5.22
N GLY A 563 4.24 24.67 5.15
CA GLY A 563 5.00 24.81 3.90
C GLY A 563 4.65 23.72 2.89
N GLU A 564 4.49 22.48 3.34
CA GLU A 564 4.05 21.37 2.49
C GLU A 564 2.61 21.56 2.00
N ALA A 565 1.70 21.99 2.90
CA ALA A 565 0.32 22.31 2.52
C ALA A 565 0.24 23.36 1.40
N VAL A 566 1.10 24.38 1.42
CA VAL A 566 1.17 25.39 0.35
C VAL A 566 1.62 24.79 -0.98
N ARG A 567 2.63 23.90 -0.99
CA ARG A 567 3.10 23.22 -2.21
C ARG A 567 2.01 22.33 -2.80
N LEU A 568 1.32 21.57 -1.95
CA LEU A 568 0.22 20.69 -2.35
C LEU A 568 -0.97 21.48 -2.91
N ARG A 569 -1.37 22.59 -2.29
CA ARG A 569 -2.43 23.48 -2.84
C ARG A 569 -2.04 24.10 -4.18
N ARG A 570 -0.78 24.50 -4.33
CA ARG A 570 -0.27 25.02 -5.62
C ARG A 570 -0.41 23.97 -6.72
N MET A 571 -0.04 22.73 -6.42
CA MET A 571 -0.15 21.61 -7.34
C MET A 571 -1.62 21.32 -7.70
N ALA A 572 -2.51 21.25 -6.72
CA ALA A 572 -3.96 21.16 -6.96
C ALA A 572 -4.46 22.29 -7.88
N GLY A 573 -4.04 23.54 -7.64
CA GLY A 573 -4.40 24.69 -8.46
C GLY A 573 -3.93 24.58 -9.93
N GLN A 574 -2.76 23.98 -10.17
CA GLN A 574 -2.29 23.70 -11.52
C GLN A 574 -3.19 22.70 -12.25
N TYR A 575 -3.62 21.63 -11.57
CA TYR A 575 -4.59 20.67 -12.13
C TYR A 575 -5.97 21.29 -12.37
N VAL A 576 -6.45 22.19 -11.48
CA VAL A 576 -7.67 22.97 -11.73
C VAL A 576 -7.57 23.74 -13.04
N GLY A 577 -6.46 24.46 -13.25
CA GLY A 577 -6.23 25.24 -14.47
C GLY A 577 -6.21 24.38 -15.73
N ARG A 578 -5.46 23.27 -15.70
CA ARG A 578 -5.36 22.32 -16.82
C ARG A 578 -6.68 21.63 -17.14
N LEU A 579 -7.42 21.18 -16.12
CA LEU A 579 -8.73 20.55 -16.28
C LEU A 579 -9.75 21.53 -16.85
N ARG A 580 -9.81 22.76 -16.32
CA ARG A 580 -10.69 23.81 -16.84
C ARG A 580 -10.39 24.10 -18.31
N HIS A 581 -9.12 24.28 -18.67
CA HIS A 581 -8.72 24.51 -20.06
C HIS A 581 -9.17 23.37 -20.96
N LEU A 582 -8.87 22.12 -20.59
CA LEU A 582 -9.25 20.93 -21.38
C LEU A 582 -10.76 20.80 -21.59
N LEU A 583 -11.57 21.08 -20.55
CA LEU A 583 -13.03 20.96 -20.63
C LEU A 583 -13.69 22.12 -21.41
N LEU A 584 -13.09 23.31 -21.41
CA LEU A 584 -13.59 24.48 -22.17
C LEU A 584 -13.20 24.45 -23.64
N SER A 585 -12.02 23.96 -23.97
CA SER A 585 -11.52 23.91 -25.34
C SER A 585 -12.31 22.97 -26.26
N GLY A 586 -13.22 22.14 -25.71
CA GLY A 586 -14.23 21.38 -26.46
C GLY A 586 -13.71 20.20 -27.30
N ASP A 587 -12.47 20.28 -27.78
CA ASP A 587 -11.77 19.26 -28.54
C ASP A 587 -10.72 18.59 -27.66
N GLY A 588 -10.68 17.25 -27.66
CA GLY A 588 -9.58 16.47 -27.11
C GLY A 588 -8.30 16.58 -27.94
N ARG A 589 -7.86 17.79 -28.29
CA ARG A 589 -6.57 18.11 -28.92
C ARG A 589 -5.88 19.18 -28.10
N PRO A 590 -4.60 19.02 -27.73
CA PRO A 590 -3.88 20.09 -27.07
C PRO A 590 -3.68 21.27 -28.05
N CYS A 591 -3.87 22.50 -27.55
CA CYS A 591 -3.91 23.68 -28.40
C CYS A 591 -2.52 24.31 -28.49
N ALA A 592 -2.06 24.55 -29.73
CA ALA A 592 -0.81 25.23 -30.05
C ALA A 592 -0.79 26.67 -29.51
N VAL A 593 0.18 26.98 -28.65
CA VAL A 593 0.55 28.37 -28.35
C VAL A 593 1.46 28.86 -29.48
N ARG A 594 1.00 29.87 -30.22
CA ARG A 594 1.83 30.59 -31.20
C ARG A 594 2.91 31.41 -30.48
N PRO A 595 4.16 31.45 -30.97
CA PRO A 595 5.18 32.36 -30.45
C PRO A 595 4.83 33.80 -30.85
N GLY A 596 4.93 34.71 -29.90
CA GLY A 596 4.79 36.15 -30.12
C GLY A 596 5.88 36.67 -31.06
N SER A 597 5.45 37.33 -32.12
CA SER A 597 6.30 38.10 -33.04
C SER A 597 6.80 39.37 -32.34
N LEU A 598 8.12 39.46 -32.17
CA LEU A 598 8.84 40.71 -32.01
C LEU A 598 9.05 41.33 -33.40
N SER A 599 8.43 42.47 -33.67
CA SER A 599 8.94 43.52 -34.56
C SER A 599 8.16 44.82 -34.28
N GLU A 600 8.83 45.79 -33.68
CA GLU A 600 9.24 47.07 -34.30
C GLU A 600 8.08 47.99 -34.70
N SER A 601 7.88 49.03 -33.91
CA SER A 601 7.54 50.36 -34.43
C SER A 601 8.18 51.42 -33.55
N GLY A 602 9.22 52.06 -34.07
CA GLY A 602 9.69 53.34 -33.58
C GLY A 602 8.72 54.44 -34.02
N CYS A 603 8.58 55.47 -33.19
CA CYS A 603 8.17 56.78 -33.65
C CYS A 603 8.76 57.83 -32.70
N GLU A 604 9.80 58.51 -33.18
CA GLU A 604 10.27 59.78 -32.66
C GLU A 604 9.28 60.90 -33.01
N GLY A 605 9.09 61.82 -32.06
CA GLY A 605 9.07 63.27 -32.31
C GLY A 605 7.85 63.91 -32.99
N ARG A 606 7.01 64.55 -32.17
CA ARG A 606 6.96 66.03 -32.04
C ARG A 606 6.19 66.44 -30.79
#